data_AF-A0A348AR27-F1
#
_entry.id   AF-A0A348AR27-F1
#
_cell.length_a   1.000
_cell.length_b   1.000
_cell.length_c   1.000
_cell.angle_alpha   90.00
_cell.angle_beta   90.00
_cell.angle_gamma   90.00
#
_symmetry.space_group_name_H-M   'P 1'
#
loop_
_entity.id
_entity.type
_entity.pdbx_description
1 polymer ?
#
loop_
_entity_poly.entity_id
_entity_poly.type
_entity_poly.pdbx_seq_one_letter_code
_entity_poly.pdbx_strand_id
1 'polypeptide(L)'
;MGRPILFYGGEEGKPDDYLIAINAIRNLFPALSAGEAAVLMGHGGLHPANAAYGALQVKLADAGLENVFVYTVEGFPSLAEVIKKLKTDNIKKVVLIPFMLVAGAHVMNDMIGDDKDSARSQVVSAGIEVRAYLQGMGENAAIQDIYIQHLKDIIDED
;
A
#
# COMPACT_ATOMS: atom_id res chain seq x y z
N MET A 1 14.46 20.30 -3.97
CA MET A 1 14.46 19.02 -4.74
C MET A 1 13.28 18.19 -4.23
N GLY A 2 12.51 17.52 -5.09
CA GLY A 2 11.28 16.81 -4.70
C GLY A 2 11.49 15.64 -3.73
N ARG A 3 10.64 15.51 -2.71
CA ARG A 3 10.61 14.38 -1.76
C ARG A 3 9.41 13.46 -2.04
N PRO A 4 9.56 12.12 -2.09
CA PRO A 4 8.45 11.20 -2.27
C PRO A 4 7.60 11.05 -1.00
N ILE A 5 6.39 10.50 -1.14
CA ILE A 5 5.43 10.31 -0.04
C ILE A 5 5.94 9.39 1.08
N LEU A 6 6.91 8.51 0.78
CA LEU A 6 7.58 7.64 1.74
C LEU A 6 9.07 7.99 1.71
N PHE A 7 9.53 8.84 2.62
CA PHE A 7 10.93 9.29 2.64
C PHE A 7 11.54 9.26 4.03
N TYR A 8 11.14 10.15 4.93
CA TYR A 8 11.68 10.19 6.29
C TYR A 8 10.93 9.24 7.24
N GLY A 9 11.69 8.63 8.16
CA GLY A 9 11.18 7.69 9.17
C GLY A 9 10.82 8.32 10.52
N GLY A 10 10.95 9.65 10.67
CA GLY A 10 10.67 10.37 11.91
C GLY A 10 11.89 10.68 12.78
N GLU A 11 13.11 10.47 12.28
CA GLU A 11 14.36 10.70 13.01
C GLU A 11 14.87 12.14 12.87
N GLU A 12 15.71 12.58 13.82
CA GLU A 12 16.46 13.85 13.77
C GLU A 12 15.60 15.11 13.53
N GLY A 13 14.37 15.11 14.05
CA GLY A 13 13.43 16.23 13.90
C GLY A 13 12.79 16.33 12.51
N LYS A 14 13.01 15.34 11.62
CA LYS A 14 12.29 15.20 10.36
C LYS A 14 10.91 14.56 10.60
N PRO A 15 9.91 14.84 9.74
CA PRO A 15 8.60 14.20 9.85
C PRO A 15 8.70 12.69 9.61
N ASP A 16 7.73 11.93 10.13
CA ASP A 16 7.55 10.52 9.77
C ASP A 16 6.58 10.44 8.58
N ASP A 17 7.13 10.48 7.36
CA ASP A 17 6.32 10.46 6.13
C ASP A 17 5.55 9.14 5.99
N TYR A 18 6.08 8.04 6.54
CA TYR A 18 5.39 6.74 6.53
C TYR A 18 4.15 6.80 7.41
N LEU A 19 4.27 7.29 8.65
CA LEU A 19 3.13 7.42 9.55
C LEU A 19 2.09 8.42 9.01
N ILE A 20 2.54 9.53 8.41
CA ILE A 20 1.66 10.50 7.75
C ILE A 20 0.88 9.83 6.60
N ALA A 21 1.56 9.09 5.72
CA ALA A 21 0.92 8.36 4.63
C ALA A 21 -0.06 7.28 5.14
N ILE A 22 0.32 6.52 6.16
CA ILE A 22 -0.54 5.52 6.81
C ILE A 22 -1.81 6.18 7.34
N ASN A 23 -1.69 7.31 8.04
CA ASN A 23 -2.84 8.04 8.55
C ASN A 23 -3.74 8.58 7.45
N ALA A 24 -3.17 9.03 6.32
CA ALA A 24 -3.93 9.49 5.16
C ALA A 24 -4.78 8.38 4.52
N ILE A 25 -4.31 7.13 4.54
CA ILE A 25 -5.03 5.99 3.96
C ILE A 25 -5.87 5.20 4.95
N ARG A 26 -5.86 5.55 6.25
CA ARG A 26 -6.58 4.80 7.29
C ARG A 26 -8.07 4.62 6.99
N ASN A 27 -8.70 5.65 6.43
CA ASN A 27 -10.12 5.63 6.09
C ASN A 27 -10.45 4.79 4.85
N LEU A 28 -9.44 4.36 4.08
CA LEU A 28 -9.63 3.44 2.95
C LEU A 28 -9.87 2.00 3.42
N PHE A 29 -9.37 1.66 4.61
CA PHE A 29 -9.67 0.40 5.25
C PHE A 29 -11.04 0.53 5.91
N PRO A 30 -12.06 -0.27 5.54
CA PRO A 30 -13.22 -0.39 6.41
C PRO A 30 -12.76 -1.01 7.73
N ALA A 31 -13.61 -0.95 8.76
CA ALA A 31 -13.35 -1.67 10.01
C ALA A 31 -13.18 -3.16 9.69
N LEU A 32 -11.93 -3.61 9.56
CA LEU A 32 -11.59 -4.98 9.21
C LEU A 32 -12.01 -5.86 10.37
N SER A 33 -12.93 -6.77 10.11
CA SER A 33 -13.39 -7.73 11.11
C SER A 33 -12.34 -8.83 11.33
N ALA A 34 -12.52 -9.63 12.39
CA ALA A 34 -11.70 -10.83 12.56
C ALA A 34 -11.79 -11.73 11.32
N GLY A 35 -10.62 -12.11 10.76
CA GLY A 35 -10.54 -12.88 9.51
C GLY A 35 -10.58 -12.05 8.23
N GLU A 36 -10.54 -10.71 8.32
CA GLU A 36 -10.42 -9.80 7.19
C GLU A 36 -9.07 -9.08 7.18
N ALA A 37 -8.54 -8.84 5.97
CA ALA A 37 -7.31 -8.08 5.77
C ALA A 37 -7.44 -7.08 4.62
N ALA A 38 -6.57 -6.08 4.63
CA ALA A 38 -6.32 -5.22 3.48
C ALA A 38 -4.95 -5.54 2.87
N VAL A 39 -4.86 -5.48 1.55
CA VAL A 39 -3.62 -5.71 0.82
C VAL A 39 -3.39 -4.53 -0.13
N LEU A 40 -2.37 -3.74 0.19
CA LEU A 40 -1.91 -2.60 -0.58
C LEU A 40 -1.02 -3.06 -1.74
N MET A 41 -1.32 -2.58 -2.94
CA MET A 41 -0.56 -2.88 -4.16
C MET A 41 0.32 -1.69 -4.54
N GLY A 42 1.62 -1.80 -4.27
CA GLY A 42 2.64 -0.92 -4.84
C GLY A 42 3.02 -1.33 -6.27
N HIS A 43 3.62 -0.41 -7.02
CA HIS A 43 4.24 -0.75 -8.30
C HIS A 43 5.50 -1.60 -8.07
N GLY A 44 6.41 -1.07 -7.23
CA GLY A 44 7.75 -1.63 -6.99
C GLY A 44 8.68 -1.53 -8.20
N GLY A 45 9.88 -2.10 -8.07
CA GLY A 45 10.84 -2.22 -9.15
C GLY A 45 12.24 -2.57 -8.67
N LEU A 46 13.22 -2.53 -9.59
CA LEU A 46 14.63 -2.83 -9.28
C LEU A 46 15.38 -1.70 -8.55
N HIS A 47 14.79 -0.49 -8.52
CA HIS A 47 15.43 0.66 -7.88
C HIS A 47 15.51 0.46 -6.35
N PRO A 48 16.61 0.86 -5.68
CA PRO A 48 16.75 0.71 -4.22
C PRO A 48 15.60 1.32 -3.40
N ALA A 49 14.93 2.35 -3.93
CA ALA A 49 13.72 2.94 -3.31
C ALA A 49 12.58 1.92 -3.12
N ASN A 50 12.62 0.75 -3.77
CA ASN A 50 11.69 -0.35 -3.51
C ASN A 50 11.71 -0.79 -2.03
N ALA A 51 12.81 -0.57 -1.30
CA ALA A 51 12.88 -0.81 0.13
C ALA A 51 11.82 -0.04 0.95
N ALA A 52 11.29 1.07 0.42
CA ALA A 52 10.23 1.83 1.05
C ALA A 52 8.95 1.00 1.27
N TYR A 53 8.64 0.03 0.39
CA TYR A 53 7.48 -0.86 0.60
C TYR A 53 7.69 -1.82 1.77
N GLY A 54 8.93 -2.29 1.98
CA GLY A 54 9.29 -3.08 3.15
C GLY A 54 9.21 -2.26 4.44
N ALA A 55 9.72 -1.03 4.43
CA ALA A 55 9.61 -0.10 5.56
C ALA A 55 8.14 0.26 5.86
N LEU A 56 7.31 0.46 4.83
CA LEU A 56 5.88 0.69 4.96
C LEU A 56 5.19 -0.48 5.67
N GLN A 57 5.51 -1.72 5.32
CA GLN A 57 4.96 -2.90 5.98
C GLN A 57 5.29 -2.93 7.49
N VAL A 58 6.51 -2.56 7.87
CA VAL A 58 6.91 -2.48 9.30
C VAL A 58 6.15 -1.36 10.00
N LYS A 59 6.12 -0.16 9.42
CA LYS A 59 5.41 1.01 9.97
C LYS A 59 3.90 0.78 10.11
N LEU A 60 3.28 0.00 9.21
CA LEU A 60 1.89 -0.42 9.35
C LEU A 60 1.68 -1.28 10.60
N ALA A 61 2.55 -2.26 10.83
CA ALA A 61 2.50 -3.09 12.02
C ALA A 61 2.69 -2.26 13.30
N ASP A 62 3.68 -1.36 13.33
CA ASP A 62 3.92 -0.44 14.46
C ASP A 62 2.72 0.47 14.73
N ALA A 63 1.95 0.83 13.69
CA ALA A 63 0.72 1.62 13.80
C ALA A 63 -0.52 0.80 14.23
N GLY A 64 -0.35 -0.47 14.60
CA GLY A 64 -1.41 -1.39 15.02
C GLY A 64 -2.27 -1.93 13.87
N LEU A 65 -1.79 -1.84 12.63
CA LEU A 65 -2.48 -2.31 11.43
C LEU A 65 -1.92 -3.68 11.00
N GLU A 66 -1.94 -4.66 11.90
CA GLU A 66 -1.34 -5.98 11.70
C GLU A 66 -1.98 -6.79 10.56
N ASN A 67 -3.24 -6.50 10.23
CA ASN A 67 -3.97 -7.11 9.12
C ASN A 67 -3.96 -6.27 7.84
N VAL A 68 -2.99 -5.37 7.70
CA VAL A 68 -2.72 -4.62 6.47
C VAL A 68 -1.36 -5.05 5.90
N PHE A 69 -1.40 -5.61 4.71
CA PHE A 69 -0.23 -6.14 4.02
C PHE A 69 0.14 -5.28 2.81
N VAL A 70 1.42 -5.29 2.44
CA VAL A 70 1.93 -4.62 1.23
C VAL A 70 2.51 -5.67 0.30
N TYR A 71 2.18 -5.60 -0.98
CA TYR A 71 2.94 -6.28 -2.04
C TYR A 71 3.26 -5.29 -3.16
N THR A 72 4.22 -5.65 -4.01
CA THR A 72 4.51 -4.94 -5.24
C THR A 72 4.27 -5.82 -6.46
N VAL A 73 3.88 -5.22 -7.58
CA VAL A 73 3.79 -5.92 -8.88
C VAL A 73 5.18 -6.40 -9.30
N GLU A 74 6.15 -5.50 -9.20
CA GLU A 74 7.52 -5.74 -9.58
C GLU A 74 8.41 -5.65 -8.34
N GLY A 75 8.99 -6.76 -7.88
CA GLY A 75 9.95 -6.75 -6.77
C GLY A 75 9.42 -7.30 -5.45
N PHE A 76 9.70 -6.59 -4.36
CA PHE A 76 9.46 -7.04 -2.97
C PHE A 76 8.71 -5.98 -2.15
N PRO A 77 7.77 -6.36 -1.26
CA PRO A 77 7.31 -7.72 -0.96
C PRO A 77 6.50 -8.37 -2.10
N SER A 78 6.62 -9.68 -2.30
CA SER A 78 5.89 -10.38 -3.36
C SER A 78 4.48 -10.79 -2.90
N LEU A 79 3.55 -10.87 -3.85
CA LEU A 79 2.18 -11.33 -3.58
C LEU A 79 2.15 -12.76 -3.00
N ALA A 80 3.03 -13.65 -3.47
CA ALA A 80 3.11 -15.02 -2.98
C ALA A 80 3.40 -15.09 -1.46
N GLU A 81 4.31 -14.25 -0.96
CA GLU A 81 4.59 -14.16 0.47
C GLU A 81 3.44 -13.54 1.26
N VAL A 82 2.72 -12.57 0.68
CA VAL A 82 1.50 -12.04 1.28
C VAL A 82 0.42 -13.12 1.39
N ILE A 83 0.17 -13.91 0.33
CA ILE A 83 -0.80 -15.02 0.35
C ILE A 83 -0.43 -16.06 1.42
N LYS A 84 0.85 -16.37 1.60
CA LYS A 84 1.32 -17.29 2.65
C LYS A 84 1.02 -16.76 4.05
N LYS A 85 1.22 -15.46 4.29
CA LYS A 85 0.87 -14.79 5.56
C LYS A 85 -0.63 -14.80 5.79
N LEU A 86 -1.42 -14.40 4.80
CA LEU A 86 -2.89 -14.43 4.87
C LEU A 86 -3.43 -15.81 5.27
N LYS A 87 -2.83 -16.89 4.74
CA LYS A 87 -3.19 -18.27 5.14
C LYS A 87 -2.81 -18.59 6.58
N THR A 88 -1.59 -18.23 6.99
CA THR A 88 -1.10 -18.42 8.37
C THR A 88 -2.01 -17.71 9.37
N ASP A 89 -2.45 -16.50 9.03
CA ASP A 89 -3.28 -15.65 9.87
C ASP A 89 -4.78 -15.99 9.77
N ASN A 90 -5.12 -17.08 9.08
CA ASN A 90 -6.49 -17.58 8.88
C ASN A 90 -7.44 -16.54 8.25
N ILE A 91 -6.92 -15.62 7.44
CA ILE A 91 -7.71 -14.63 6.71
C ILE A 91 -8.61 -15.33 5.69
N LYS A 92 -9.88 -14.91 5.66
CA LYS A 92 -10.91 -15.43 4.75
C LYS A 92 -11.35 -14.41 3.72
N LYS A 93 -11.18 -13.11 4.00
CA LYS A 93 -11.55 -12.03 3.10
C LYS A 93 -10.46 -10.98 2.98
N VAL A 94 -10.21 -10.52 1.77
CA VAL A 94 -9.24 -9.48 1.47
C VAL A 94 -9.89 -8.35 0.68
N VAL A 95 -9.52 -7.12 1.03
CA VAL A 95 -9.68 -5.97 0.13
C VAL A 95 -8.34 -5.63 -0.53
N LEU A 96 -8.30 -5.68 -1.86
CA LEU A 96 -7.17 -5.19 -2.66
C LEU A 96 -7.31 -3.69 -2.87
N ILE A 97 -6.24 -2.94 -2.60
CA ILE A 97 -6.21 -1.47 -2.63
C ILE A 97 -4.96 -1.01 -3.40
N PRO A 98 -5.08 -0.23 -4.47
CA PRO A 98 -3.94 0.35 -5.18
C PRO A 98 -3.20 1.33 -4.28
N PHE A 99 -1.91 1.13 -4.05
CA PHE A 99 -1.01 2.12 -3.45
C PHE A 99 -0.17 2.77 -4.56
N MET A 100 -0.88 3.35 -5.54
CA MET A 100 -0.35 4.06 -6.70
C MET A 100 -1.17 5.33 -6.92
N LEU A 101 -0.56 6.36 -7.50
CA LEU A 101 -1.23 7.66 -7.68
C LEU A 101 -2.51 7.56 -8.51
N VAL A 102 -2.49 6.75 -9.58
CA VAL A 102 -3.63 6.52 -10.48
C VAL A 102 -3.95 5.03 -10.52
N ALA A 103 -5.23 4.68 -10.53
CA ALA A 103 -5.71 3.32 -10.78
C ALA A 103 -5.70 3.01 -12.29
N GLY A 104 -4.50 2.91 -12.87
CA GLY A 104 -4.27 2.72 -14.30
C GLY A 104 -4.23 1.25 -14.74
N ALA A 105 -3.54 0.98 -15.85
CA ALA A 105 -3.46 -0.36 -16.46
C ALA A 105 -2.98 -1.45 -15.49
N HIS A 106 -2.00 -1.15 -14.62
CA HIS A 106 -1.54 -2.12 -13.62
C HIS A 106 -2.66 -2.53 -12.67
N VAL A 107 -3.49 -1.60 -12.21
CA VAL A 107 -4.65 -1.95 -11.37
C VAL A 107 -5.63 -2.82 -12.13
N MET A 108 -5.96 -2.44 -13.37
CA MET A 108 -6.95 -3.15 -14.17
C MET A 108 -6.51 -4.56 -14.58
N ASN A 109 -5.23 -4.75 -14.87
CA ASN A 109 -4.70 -6.02 -15.37
C ASN A 109 -4.09 -6.86 -14.25
N ASP A 110 -3.18 -6.28 -13.47
CA ASP A 110 -2.39 -7.03 -12.48
C ASP A 110 -3.10 -7.18 -11.14
N MET A 111 -3.99 -6.24 -10.75
CA MET A 111 -4.72 -6.35 -9.48
C MET A 111 -6.02 -7.14 -9.61
N ILE A 112 -6.89 -6.70 -10.54
CA ILE A 112 -8.28 -7.18 -10.66
C ILE A 112 -8.60 -7.85 -12.00
N GLY A 113 -7.59 -8.04 -12.86
CA GLY A 113 -7.78 -8.68 -14.16
C GLY A 113 -8.27 -10.12 -14.04
N ASP A 114 -8.84 -10.63 -15.13
CA ASP A 114 -9.35 -12.01 -15.19
C ASP A 114 -8.25 -13.05 -15.48
N ASP A 115 -7.02 -12.60 -15.78
CA ASP A 115 -5.88 -13.49 -15.97
C ASP A 115 -5.53 -14.21 -14.64
N LYS A 116 -5.03 -15.44 -14.74
CA LYS A 116 -4.60 -16.25 -13.59
C LYS A 116 -3.47 -15.59 -12.79
N ASP A 117 -2.68 -14.75 -13.44
CA ASP A 117 -1.53 -14.07 -12.85
C ASP A 117 -1.95 -12.76 -12.15
N SER A 118 -3.22 -12.34 -12.27
CA SER A 118 -3.73 -11.19 -11.49
C SER A 118 -3.78 -11.51 -10.00
N ALA A 119 -3.62 -10.48 -9.16
CA ALA A 119 -3.65 -10.65 -7.72
C ALA A 119 -4.98 -11.21 -7.22
N ARG A 120 -6.09 -10.74 -7.79
CA ARG A 120 -7.42 -11.28 -7.52
C ARG A 120 -7.49 -12.77 -7.80
N SER A 121 -7.07 -13.22 -8.97
CA SER A 121 -7.12 -14.65 -9.35
C SER A 121 -6.26 -15.51 -8.42
N GLN A 122 -5.04 -15.05 -8.11
CA GLN A 122 -4.14 -15.76 -7.21
C GLN A 122 -4.70 -15.87 -5.79
N VAL A 123 -5.26 -14.79 -5.23
CA VAL A 123 -5.84 -14.78 -3.88
C VAL A 123 -7.14 -15.63 -3.82
N VAL A 124 -7.99 -15.57 -4.86
CA VAL A 124 -9.18 -16.44 -4.96
C VAL A 124 -8.78 -17.91 -5.06
N SER A 125 -7.75 -18.25 -5.85
CA SER A 125 -7.24 -19.62 -5.95
C SER A 125 -6.70 -20.16 -4.62
N ALA A 126 -6.28 -19.26 -3.73
CA ALA A 126 -5.85 -19.59 -2.37
C ALA A 126 -7.02 -19.82 -1.39
N GLY A 127 -8.27 -19.72 -1.85
CA GLY A 127 -9.49 -19.95 -1.06
C GLY A 127 -9.91 -18.73 -0.22
N ILE A 128 -9.49 -17.53 -0.61
CA ILE A 128 -9.76 -16.27 0.08
C ILE A 128 -10.70 -15.43 -0.78
N GLU A 129 -11.77 -14.90 -0.18
CA GLU A 129 -12.69 -13.99 -0.85
C GLU A 129 -12.02 -12.64 -1.14
N VAL A 130 -12.23 -12.08 -2.32
CA VAL A 130 -11.60 -10.82 -2.73
C VAL A 130 -12.65 -9.80 -3.12
N ARG A 131 -12.53 -8.61 -2.54
CA ARG A 131 -13.08 -7.36 -3.08
C ARG A 131 -11.96 -6.39 -3.42
N ALA A 132 -12.27 -5.40 -4.25
CA ALA A 132 -11.31 -4.39 -4.66
C ALA A 132 -11.84 -2.98 -4.41
N TYR A 133 -10.94 -2.09 -4.00
CA TYR A 133 -11.17 -0.65 -3.97
C TYR A 133 -10.35 -0.04 -5.11
N LEU A 134 -10.99 0.58 -6.10
CA LEU A 134 -10.35 0.93 -7.37
C LEU A 134 -9.97 2.41 -7.50
N GLN A 135 -9.92 3.16 -6.38
CA GLN A 135 -9.52 4.56 -6.43
C GLN A 135 -8.01 4.70 -6.30
N GLY A 136 -7.41 5.57 -7.11
CA GLY A 136 -5.99 5.90 -7.00
C GLY A 136 -5.71 6.77 -5.77
N MET A 137 -4.48 6.72 -5.25
CA MET A 137 -4.08 7.54 -4.11
C MET A 137 -4.22 9.04 -4.38
N GLY A 138 -4.12 9.47 -5.63
CA GLY A 138 -4.31 10.87 -6.03
C GLY A 138 -5.74 11.39 -5.85
N GLU A 139 -6.74 10.51 -5.69
CA GLU A 139 -8.13 10.91 -5.39
C GLU A 139 -8.35 11.21 -3.89
N ASN A 140 -7.40 10.83 -3.03
CA ASN A 140 -7.50 11.06 -1.59
C ASN A 140 -6.94 12.44 -1.22
N ALA A 141 -7.80 13.33 -0.72
CA ALA A 141 -7.41 14.68 -0.30
C ALA A 141 -6.25 14.69 0.71
N ALA A 142 -6.21 13.75 1.66
CA ALA A 142 -5.12 13.66 2.62
C ALA A 142 -3.77 13.26 1.97
N ILE A 143 -3.80 12.52 0.86
CA ILE A 143 -2.59 12.24 0.06
C ILE A 143 -2.19 13.49 -0.74
N GLN A 144 -3.15 14.21 -1.31
CA GLN A 144 -2.89 15.47 -2.01
C GLN A 144 -2.23 16.50 -1.08
N ASP A 145 -2.69 16.59 0.17
CA ASP A 145 -2.12 17.47 1.18
C ASP A 145 -0.65 17.16 1.48
N ILE A 146 -0.25 15.88 1.44
CA ILE A 146 1.17 15.49 1.61
C ILE A 146 2.02 16.02 0.45
N TYR A 147 1.56 15.86 -0.79
CA TYR A 147 2.27 16.42 -1.95
C TYR A 147 2.37 17.95 -1.88
N ILE A 148 1.28 18.63 -1.48
CA ILE A 148 1.28 20.08 -1.30
C ILE A 148 2.28 20.48 -0.20
N GLN A 149 2.31 19.77 0.92
CA GLN A 149 3.25 20.05 1.99
C GLN A 149 4.70 19.85 1.54
N HIS A 150 5.01 18.74 0.86
CA HIS A 150 6.35 18.49 0.32
C HIS A 150 6.79 19.55 -0.69
N LEU A 151 5.85 20.13 -1.47
CA LEU A 151 6.14 21.27 -2.35
C LEU A 151 6.43 22.55 -1.56
N LYS A 152 5.65 22.83 -0.50
CA LYS A 152 5.88 24.00 0.37
C LYS A 152 7.25 23.92 1.05
N ASP A 153 7.62 22.76 1.58
CA ASP A 153 8.92 22.55 2.22
C ASP A 153 10.08 22.94 1.28
N ILE A 154 9.94 22.70 -0.03
CA ILE A 154 10.96 23.06 -1.02
C ILE A 154 10.97 24.57 -1.32
N ILE A 155 9.80 25.21 -1.34
CA ILE A 155 9.68 26.65 -1.58
C ILE A 155 10.21 27.44 -0.38
N ASP A 156 9.96 26.95 0.83
CA ASP A 156 10.36 27.60 2.09
C ASP A 156 11.82 27.28 2.50
N GLU A 157 12.51 26.36 1.81
CA GLU A 157 13.94 26.05 1.99
C GLU A 157 14.88 27.03 1.25
N ASP A 158 14.34 28.05 0.57
CA ASP A 158 15.06 29.21 -0.01
C ASP A 158 15.10 30.43 0.94
#